data_AF-A0A453IRM0-F1
#
_entry.id   AF-A0A453IRM0-F1
#
_cell.length_a   1.000
_cell.length_b   1.000
_cell.length_c   1.000
_cell.angle_alpha   90.00
_cell.angle_beta   90.00
_cell.angle_gamma   90.00
#
_symmetry.space_group_name_H-M   'P 1'
#
loop_
_entity.id
_entity.type
_entity.pdbx_description
1 polymer ?
#
loop_
_entity_poly.entity_id
_entity_poly.type
_entity_poly.pdbx_seq_one_letter_code
_entity_poly.pdbx_strand_id
1 'polypeptide(L)'
;MICLCRYSNIFVTAPSPENLNTLFDFVCKGLNAMEYKEHLHYDVVKSSDPNLRKAIIQINVHKQHRQTIQYLKPHDHGKLSQVELLVIDEAAAIPLPIVKALLGPYLVFLSSTVNGYEGTGRSLSLKLLQQLESQSQPSASSDGPSSSRLFKKIELNESIRYASGDPIETWLNELLCLDLANSIPNISRLPHPEHCQLYYVNRDTLFSYHKESEVFLQRMMALYVASHYKNSPNDLQLMADAPAHHLFVLLGPVNESENQLPDILCVIQVCLEGQISRKSAIRSLNEGHAPSGDQIPWKFCEQFQDNVFPSLSGARIVRIAVHPSALRLGYGSAAVKLLSSYYQGEMTVFKDAEEVEEPDVTISEAAEKASLLEESIKPRANLPPLLVNLEDRRPEKLHYLGVSFGLTQELFRFWRKHSFYPFYVGQIPVMI
;
A
#
# COMPACT_ATOMS: atom_id res chain seq x y z
N MET A 1 -22.48 -22.33 16.03
CA MET A 1 -22.90 -22.25 14.61
C MET A 1 -21.72 -22.40 13.63
N ILE A 2 -20.74 -23.31 13.89
CA ILE A 2 -19.75 -23.84 12.91
C ILE A 2 -19.43 -25.34 13.22
N CYS A 3 -20.11 -25.96 14.18
CA CYS A 3 -19.97 -27.39 14.40
C CYS A 3 -20.84 -28.12 13.37
N LEU A 4 -20.19 -28.77 12.40
CA LEU A 4 -20.74 -29.89 11.61
C LEU A 4 -21.79 -29.56 10.53
N CYS A 5 -21.46 -28.69 9.57
CA CYS A 5 -21.86 -29.06 8.20
C CYS A 5 -21.18 -30.41 7.89
N ARG A 6 -21.81 -31.30 7.11
CA ARG A 6 -21.38 -32.68 6.80
C ARG A 6 -19.98 -32.86 6.18
N TYR A 7 -19.15 -31.83 6.22
CA TYR A 7 -17.80 -31.84 5.68
C TYR A 7 -16.84 -32.59 6.61
N SER A 8 -15.97 -33.39 6.02
CA SER A 8 -14.95 -34.21 6.67
C SER A 8 -13.63 -33.45 6.78
N ASN A 9 -13.26 -32.69 5.74
CA ASN A 9 -11.98 -32.00 5.64
C ASN A 9 -12.20 -30.50 5.43
N ILE A 10 -11.87 -29.72 6.45
CA ILE A 10 -11.98 -28.26 6.45
C ILE A 10 -10.56 -27.69 6.59
N PHE A 11 -10.10 -26.96 5.57
CA PHE A 11 -8.78 -26.32 5.64
C PHE A 11 -8.92 -24.82 5.85
N VAL A 12 -7.99 -24.28 6.63
CA VAL A 12 -7.90 -22.86 6.92
C VAL A 12 -6.52 -22.36 6.50
N THR A 13 -6.49 -21.25 5.78
CA THR A 13 -5.26 -20.63 5.29
C THR A 13 -5.20 -19.17 5.74
N ALA A 14 -4.03 -18.74 6.18
CA ALA A 14 -3.72 -17.36 6.54
C ALA A 14 -2.23 -17.07 6.27
N PRO A 15 -1.83 -15.79 6.11
CA PRO A 15 -0.43 -15.40 5.90
C PRO A 15 0.49 -15.91 7.02
N SER A 16 0.03 -15.82 8.27
CA SER A 16 0.68 -16.36 9.45
C SER A 16 -0.29 -17.25 10.23
N PRO A 17 0.19 -18.32 10.89
CA PRO A 17 -0.67 -19.16 11.72
C PRO A 17 -1.11 -18.48 13.02
N GLU A 18 -0.44 -17.39 13.44
CA GLU A 18 -0.80 -16.66 14.65
C GLU A 18 -2.16 -15.97 14.54
N ASN A 19 -2.52 -15.50 13.34
CA ASN A 19 -3.81 -14.87 13.06
C ASN A 19 -4.98 -15.82 13.32
N LEU A 20 -4.75 -17.13 13.23
CA LEU A 20 -5.77 -18.16 13.38
C LEU A 20 -5.96 -18.64 14.82
N ASN A 21 -5.16 -18.18 15.78
CA ASN A 21 -5.27 -18.60 17.17
C ASN A 21 -6.67 -18.31 17.74
N THR A 22 -7.23 -17.14 17.43
CA THR A 22 -8.58 -16.75 17.86
C THR A 22 -9.64 -17.63 17.20
N LEU A 23 -9.52 -17.89 15.89
CA LEU A 23 -10.44 -18.77 15.15
C LEU A 23 -10.47 -20.17 15.78
N PHE A 24 -9.32 -20.79 16.02
CA PHE A 24 -9.24 -22.10 16.65
C PHE A 24 -9.75 -22.10 18.09
N ASP A 25 -9.52 -21.05 18.87
CA ASP A 25 -10.10 -20.90 20.21
C ASP A 25 -11.64 -20.82 20.17
N PHE A 26 -12.21 -20.09 19.21
CA PHE A 26 -13.66 -20.08 19.00
C PHE A 26 -14.22 -21.44 18.57
N VAL A 27 -13.48 -22.22 17.78
CA VAL A 27 -13.85 -23.60 17.44
C VAL A 27 -13.88 -24.47 18.70
N CYS A 28 -12.86 -24.39 19.55
CA CYS A 28 -12.82 -25.13 20.82
C CYS A 28 -13.96 -24.71 21.77
N LYS A 29 -14.21 -23.40 21.92
CA LYS A 29 -15.34 -22.88 22.72
C LYS A 29 -16.68 -23.36 22.17
N GLY A 30 -16.85 -23.39 20.85
CA GLY A 30 -18.04 -23.93 20.19
C GLY A 30 -18.23 -25.43 20.42
N LEU A 31 -17.15 -26.22 20.39
CA LEU A 31 -17.18 -27.65 20.72
C LEU A 31 -17.58 -27.88 22.19
N ASN A 32 -17.00 -27.11 23.11
CA ASN A 32 -17.31 -27.21 24.53
C ASN A 32 -18.77 -26.84 24.83
N ALA A 33 -19.32 -25.82 24.17
CA ALA A 33 -20.73 -25.44 24.27
C ALA A 33 -21.69 -26.52 23.74
N MET A 34 -21.23 -27.39 22.84
CA MET A 34 -21.97 -28.55 22.31
C MET A 34 -21.73 -29.83 23.13
N GLU A 35 -21.13 -29.72 24.32
CA GLU A 35 -20.79 -30.84 25.21
C GLU A 35 -19.80 -31.85 24.60
N TYR A 36 -18.89 -31.38 23.74
CA TYR A 36 -17.72 -32.16 23.32
C TYR A 36 -16.62 -31.98 24.37
N LYS A 37 -15.87 -33.05 24.65
CA LYS A 37 -14.82 -33.08 25.67
C LYS A 37 -13.48 -33.27 24.99
N GLU A 38 -12.50 -32.45 25.34
CA GLU A 38 -11.13 -32.58 24.86
C GLU A 38 -10.56 -33.95 25.27
N HIS A 39 -9.76 -34.56 24.39
CA HIS A 39 -9.16 -35.91 24.53
C HIS A 39 -10.13 -37.09 24.53
N LEU A 40 -11.45 -36.85 24.48
CA LEU A 40 -12.45 -37.92 24.40
C LEU A 40 -13.26 -37.81 23.11
N HIS A 41 -13.64 -36.59 22.72
CA HIS A 41 -14.43 -36.32 21.53
C HIS A 41 -13.63 -35.57 20.45
N TYR A 42 -12.59 -34.83 20.83
CA TYR A 42 -11.70 -34.14 19.90
C TYR A 42 -10.29 -33.98 20.48
N ASP A 43 -9.30 -33.90 19.58
CA ASP A 43 -7.89 -33.69 19.90
C ASP A 43 -7.34 -32.44 19.22
N VAL A 44 -6.52 -31.68 19.94
CA VAL A 44 -5.88 -30.45 19.47
C VAL A 44 -4.39 -30.68 19.28
N VAL A 45 -3.90 -30.49 18.07
CA VAL A 45 -2.49 -30.60 17.69
C VAL A 45 -1.89 -29.20 17.55
N LYS A 46 -0.85 -28.93 18.34
CA LYS A 46 -0.11 -27.66 18.33
C LYS A 46 1.17 -27.77 17.53
N SER A 47 1.65 -26.63 17.03
CA SER A 47 2.92 -26.54 16.31
C SER A 47 4.10 -26.98 17.19
N SER A 48 5.00 -27.75 16.58
CA SER A 48 6.29 -28.11 17.18
C SER A 48 7.35 -27.03 16.97
N ASP A 49 7.11 -26.06 16.07
CA ASP A 49 8.07 -25.00 15.77
C ASP A 49 8.09 -23.93 16.87
N PRO A 50 9.26 -23.60 17.46
CA PRO A 50 9.37 -22.60 18.52
C PRO A 50 9.02 -21.19 18.03
N ASN A 51 9.24 -20.91 16.74
CA ASN A 51 8.93 -19.62 16.11
C ASN A 51 7.42 -19.36 16.00
N LEU A 52 6.58 -20.41 16.09
CA LEU A 52 5.14 -20.31 15.92
C LEU A 52 4.38 -20.28 17.27
N ARG A 53 5.08 -19.99 18.38
CA ARG A 53 4.49 -19.80 19.73
C ARG A 53 3.45 -20.86 20.14
N LYS A 54 3.64 -22.13 19.72
CA LYS A 54 2.69 -23.24 19.95
C LYS A 54 1.27 -23.00 19.39
N ALA A 55 1.16 -22.30 18.25
CA ALA A 55 -0.11 -22.12 17.55
C ALA A 55 -0.80 -23.45 17.27
N ILE A 56 -2.14 -23.46 17.31
CA ILE A 56 -2.94 -24.64 16.98
C ILE A 56 -2.87 -24.86 15.46
N ILE A 57 -2.42 -26.03 15.02
CA ILE A 57 -2.31 -26.36 13.59
C ILE A 57 -3.49 -27.22 13.15
N GLN A 58 -3.96 -28.12 14.01
CA GLN A 58 -4.98 -29.08 13.60
C GLN A 58 -5.89 -29.46 14.76
N ILE A 59 -7.17 -29.61 14.48
CA ILE A 59 -8.18 -30.13 15.40
C ILE A 59 -8.84 -31.34 14.73
N ASN A 60 -8.81 -32.49 15.41
CA ASN A 60 -9.46 -33.71 14.96
C ASN A 60 -10.68 -33.98 15.83
N VAL A 61 -11.85 -34.18 15.24
CA VAL A 61 -13.10 -34.49 15.94
C VAL A 61 -13.55 -35.90 15.58
N HIS A 62 -13.94 -36.70 16.57
CA HIS A 62 -14.18 -38.13 16.42
C HIS A 62 -15.56 -38.63 16.90
N LYS A 63 -16.41 -37.78 17.50
CA LYS A 63 -17.64 -38.20 18.21
C LYS A 63 -18.74 -38.82 17.32
N GLN A 64 -19.09 -38.18 16.20
CA GLN A 64 -20.21 -38.60 15.33
C GLN A 64 -19.74 -38.88 13.90
N HIS A 65 -18.98 -37.94 13.34
CA HIS A 65 -18.34 -38.03 12.04
C HIS A 65 -16.88 -37.59 12.20
N ARG A 66 -15.96 -38.23 11.50
CA ARG A 66 -14.54 -37.86 11.60
C ARG A 66 -14.30 -36.57 10.83
N GLN A 67 -13.96 -35.51 11.56
CA GLN A 67 -13.69 -34.20 10.97
C GLN A 67 -12.28 -33.77 11.29
N THR A 68 -11.60 -33.21 10.29
CA THR A 68 -10.26 -32.66 10.41
C THR A 68 -10.29 -31.19 10.02
N ILE A 69 -9.98 -30.32 10.96
CA ILE A 69 -9.76 -28.90 10.71
C ILE A 69 -8.26 -28.67 10.75
N GLN A 70 -7.65 -28.27 9.63
CA GLN A 70 -6.20 -28.14 9.53
C GLN A 70 -5.79 -26.79 8.93
N TYR A 71 -4.77 -26.18 9.52
CA TYR A 71 -4.05 -25.06 8.93
C TYR A 71 -3.19 -25.53 7.76
N LEU A 72 -3.34 -24.87 6.63
CA LEU A 72 -2.52 -25.06 5.43
C LEU A 72 -1.75 -23.78 5.13
N LYS A 73 -0.45 -23.92 4.84
CA LYS A 73 0.34 -22.79 4.35
C LYS A 73 -0.15 -22.43 2.94
N PRO A 74 -0.24 -21.13 2.58
CA PRO A 74 -0.75 -20.71 1.26
C PRO A 74 -0.06 -21.35 0.05
N HIS A 75 1.21 -21.76 0.18
CA HIS A 75 2.01 -22.37 -0.88
C HIS A 75 1.81 -23.89 -1.04
N ASP A 76 1.22 -24.57 -0.06
CA ASP A 76 1.14 -26.03 -0.03
C ASP A 76 -0.09 -26.54 -0.81
N HIS A 77 -0.02 -26.50 -2.14
CA HIS A 77 -1.15 -26.88 -3.00
C HIS A 77 -1.46 -28.39 -3.04
N GLY A 78 -0.51 -29.24 -2.66
CA GLY A 78 -0.63 -30.70 -2.80
C GLY A 78 -1.76 -31.34 -1.98
N LYS A 79 -2.19 -30.69 -0.89
CA LYS A 79 -3.25 -31.21 -0.01
C LYS A 79 -4.67 -30.75 -0.42
N LEU A 80 -4.79 -29.82 -1.36
CA LEU A 80 -6.07 -29.20 -1.74
C LEU A 80 -7.06 -30.17 -2.41
N SER A 81 -6.58 -31.32 -2.92
CA SER A 81 -7.42 -32.31 -3.61
C SER A 81 -8.45 -33.00 -2.70
N GLN A 82 -8.22 -33.02 -1.39
CA GLN A 82 -9.09 -33.66 -0.40
C GLN A 82 -10.01 -32.67 0.33
N VAL A 83 -9.99 -31.39 -0.08
CA VAL A 83 -10.70 -30.30 0.60
C VAL A 83 -12.13 -30.22 0.13
N GLU A 84 -13.04 -30.15 1.09
CA GLU A 84 -14.46 -29.89 0.84
C GLU A 84 -14.82 -28.44 1.16
N LEU A 85 -14.14 -27.84 2.15
CA LEU A 85 -14.30 -26.45 2.56
C LEU A 85 -12.94 -25.79 2.81
N LEU A 86 -12.68 -24.69 2.14
CA LEU A 86 -11.51 -23.85 2.37
C LEU A 86 -11.91 -22.49 2.95
N VAL A 87 -11.29 -22.08 4.04
CA VAL A 87 -11.42 -20.74 4.62
C VAL A 87 -10.10 -20.02 4.45
N ILE A 88 -10.09 -18.89 3.76
CA ILE A 88 -8.91 -18.05 3.59
C ILE A 88 -9.15 -16.78 4.40
N ASP A 89 -8.34 -16.59 5.44
CA ASP A 89 -8.34 -15.38 6.25
C ASP A 89 -7.25 -14.41 5.77
N GLU A 90 -7.55 -13.11 5.86
CA GLU A 90 -6.76 -12.02 5.29
C GLU A 90 -6.28 -12.28 3.85
N ALA A 91 -7.24 -12.63 2.98
CA ALA A 91 -6.98 -12.97 1.60
C ALA A 91 -6.28 -11.83 0.81
N ALA A 92 -6.44 -10.58 1.23
CA ALA A 92 -5.80 -9.45 0.56
C ALA A 92 -4.31 -9.27 0.89
N ALA A 93 -3.82 -9.90 1.95
CA ALA A 93 -2.38 -9.96 2.21
C ALA A 93 -1.69 -11.01 1.30
N ILE A 94 -2.43 -12.02 0.81
CA ILE A 94 -1.89 -13.09 -0.02
C ILE A 94 -1.85 -12.66 -1.51
N PRO A 95 -0.71 -12.86 -2.21
CA PRO A 95 -0.60 -12.53 -3.62
C PRO A 95 -1.69 -13.17 -4.49
N LEU A 96 -2.27 -12.38 -5.41
CA LEU A 96 -3.37 -12.81 -6.29
C LEU A 96 -3.13 -14.16 -7.02
N PRO A 97 -1.93 -14.47 -7.55
CA PRO A 97 -1.70 -15.76 -8.21
C PRO A 97 -1.87 -16.95 -7.26
N ILE A 98 -1.46 -16.80 -5.99
CA ILE A 98 -1.58 -17.85 -4.96
C ILE A 98 -3.05 -18.00 -4.59
N VAL A 99 -3.77 -16.90 -4.35
CA VAL A 99 -5.22 -16.94 -4.07
C VAL A 99 -5.96 -17.65 -5.20
N LYS A 100 -5.64 -17.34 -6.46
CA LYS A 100 -6.24 -18.02 -7.63
C LYS A 100 -5.93 -19.52 -7.67
N ALA A 101 -4.72 -19.93 -7.30
CA ALA A 101 -4.35 -21.34 -7.21
C ALA A 101 -5.07 -22.07 -6.07
N LEU A 102 -5.43 -21.36 -5.00
CA LEU A 102 -6.22 -21.90 -3.87
C LEU A 102 -7.72 -22.03 -4.17
N LEU A 103 -8.22 -21.36 -5.22
CA LEU A 103 -9.63 -21.36 -5.59
C LEU A 103 -10.02 -22.60 -6.43
N GLY A 104 -10.22 -23.74 -5.78
CA GLY A 104 -10.62 -25.01 -6.39
C GLY A 104 -12.12 -25.22 -6.64
N PRO A 105 -12.56 -26.43 -7.01
CA PRO A 105 -13.97 -26.77 -7.27
C PRO A 105 -14.84 -26.93 -6.00
N TYR A 106 -14.26 -26.73 -4.82
CA TYR A 106 -14.91 -26.82 -3.51
C TYR A 106 -15.44 -25.46 -3.04
N LEU A 107 -16.15 -25.46 -1.90
CA LEU A 107 -16.66 -24.23 -1.28
C LEU A 107 -15.50 -23.44 -0.66
N VAL A 108 -15.43 -22.14 -0.94
CA VAL A 108 -14.39 -21.25 -0.42
C VAL A 108 -15.02 -20.06 0.28
N PHE A 109 -14.59 -19.79 1.52
CA PHE A 109 -14.85 -18.53 2.21
C PHE A 109 -13.59 -17.67 2.16
N LEU A 110 -13.76 -16.41 1.78
CA LEU A 110 -12.70 -15.41 1.75
C LEU A 110 -13.04 -14.33 2.78
N SER A 111 -12.12 -14.08 3.70
CA SER A 111 -12.15 -12.96 4.64
C SER A 111 -11.04 -11.98 4.27
N SER A 112 -11.32 -10.69 4.38
CA SER A 112 -10.36 -9.63 4.10
C SER A 112 -10.74 -8.37 4.85
N THR A 113 -9.74 -7.66 5.37
CA THR A 113 -9.91 -6.29 5.88
C THR A 113 -9.82 -5.27 4.74
N VAL A 114 -10.62 -4.20 4.82
CA VAL A 114 -10.64 -3.12 3.81
C VAL A 114 -10.17 -1.80 4.42
N ASN A 115 -10.71 -1.43 5.58
CA ASN A 115 -10.40 -0.20 6.29
C ASN A 115 -9.58 -0.56 7.54
N GLY A 116 -8.32 -0.12 7.61
CA GLY A 116 -7.47 -0.39 8.78
C GLY A 116 -5.98 -0.13 8.55
N TYR A 117 -5.21 -0.25 9.63
CA TYR A 117 -3.76 0.01 9.67
C TYR A 117 -2.92 -1.00 8.88
N GLU A 118 -3.43 -2.22 8.72
CA GLU A 118 -2.81 -3.27 7.89
C GLU A 118 -3.43 -3.34 6.49
N GLY A 119 -4.23 -2.34 6.10
CA GLY A 119 -5.08 -2.32 4.92
C GLY A 119 -4.33 -2.43 3.59
N THR A 120 -3.92 -3.64 3.22
CA THR A 120 -3.64 -4.08 1.85
C THR A 120 -4.95 -4.31 1.09
N GLY A 121 -5.95 -3.44 1.25
CA GLY A 121 -7.33 -3.93 1.22
C GLY A 121 -8.11 -3.71 -0.06
N ARG A 122 -8.16 -2.48 -0.59
CA ARG A 122 -9.27 -2.11 -1.48
C ARG A 122 -9.01 -2.35 -2.97
N SER A 123 -7.84 -2.04 -3.49
CA SER A 123 -7.58 -2.21 -4.93
C SER A 123 -7.50 -3.67 -5.36
N LEU A 124 -6.94 -4.54 -4.51
CA LEU A 124 -6.90 -5.98 -4.72
C LEU A 124 -8.25 -6.64 -4.47
N SER A 125 -8.96 -6.28 -3.39
CA SER A 125 -10.33 -6.77 -3.20
C SER A 125 -11.20 -6.35 -4.37
N LEU A 126 -11.17 -5.10 -4.83
CA LEU A 126 -11.94 -4.69 -6.01
C LEU A 126 -11.55 -5.47 -7.28
N LYS A 127 -10.26 -5.68 -7.56
CA LYS A 127 -9.83 -6.47 -8.74
C LYS A 127 -10.23 -7.95 -8.62
N LEU A 128 -10.07 -8.55 -7.44
CA LEU A 128 -10.45 -9.94 -7.18
C LEU A 128 -11.97 -10.11 -7.22
N LEU A 129 -12.70 -9.22 -6.56
CA LEU A 129 -14.16 -9.16 -6.54
C LEU A 129 -14.71 -8.98 -7.96
N GLN A 130 -14.21 -8.00 -8.73
CA GLN A 130 -14.60 -7.83 -10.14
C GLN A 130 -14.29 -9.07 -10.99
N GLN A 131 -13.17 -9.75 -10.74
CA GLN A 131 -12.83 -10.99 -11.44
C GLN A 131 -13.77 -12.15 -11.05
N LEU A 132 -14.13 -12.27 -9.77
CA LEU A 132 -15.05 -13.30 -9.30
C LEU A 132 -16.50 -13.00 -9.72
N GLU A 133 -16.92 -11.74 -9.69
CA GLU A 133 -18.21 -11.27 -10.16
C GLU A 133 -18.37 -11.50 -11.67
N SER A 134 -17.38 -11.15 -12.47
CA SER A 134 -17.41 -11.39 -13.93
C SER A 134 -17.43 -12.88 -14.27
N GLN A 135 -16.77 -13.74 -13.48
CA GLN A 135 -16.84 -15.20 -13.63
C GLN A 135 -18.16 -15.80 -13.16
N SER A 136 -18.88 -15.12 -12.27
CA SER A 136 -20.20 -15.54 -11.78
C SER A 136 -21.35 -15.13 -12.71
N GLN A 137 -21.13 -14.17 -13.61
CA GLN A 137 -22.12 -13.74 -14.59
C GLN A 137 -22.27 -14.83 -15.67
N PRO A 138 -23.50 -15.33 -15.93
CA PRO A 138 -23.72 -16.29 -16.99
C PRO A 138 -23.48 -15.60 -18.34
N SER A 139 -22.38 -15.91 -19.00
CA SER A 139 -22.18 -15.55 -20.41
C SER A 139 -23.27 -16.23 -21.23
N ALA A 140 -24.18 -15.46 -21.84
CA ALA A 140 -25.32 -15.93 -22.62
C ALA A 140 -24.95 -16.68 -23.94
N SER A 141 -23.69 -17.10 -24.11
CA SER A 141 -23.18 -17.62 -25.38
C SER A 141 -21.93 -18.51 -25.23
N SER A 142 -21.97 -19.57 -24.41
CA SER A 142 -21.06 -20.71 -24.63
C SER A 142 -21.60 -22.02 -24.04
N ASP A 143 -21.88 -22.99 -24.93
CA ASP A 143 -22.19 -24.38 -24.62
C ASP A 143 -20.92 -25.11 -24.13
N GLY A 144 -20.56 -24.90 -22.87
CA GLY A 144 -19.52 -25.67 -22.19
C GLY A 144 -19.88 -25.89 -20.71
N PRO A 145 -19.49 -27.01 -20.08
CA PRO A 145 -19.76 -27.27 -18.67
C PRO A 145 -18.74 -26.52 -17.80
N SER A 146 -18.66 -25.19 -17.93
CA SER A 146 -17.91 -24.38 -16.97
C SER A 146 -18.84 -24.07 -15.81
N SER A 147 -18.65 -24.80 -14.70
CA SER A 147 -19.30 -24.59 -13.41
C SER A 147 -19.40 -23.09 -13.10
N SER A 148 -20.60 -22.51 -13.21
CA SER A 148 -20.84 -21.12 -12.85
C SER A 148 -20.72 -20.99 -11.34
N ARG A 149 -19.55 -20.53 -10.88
CA ARG A 149 -19.29 -20.32 -9.46
C ARG A 149 -20.17 -19.15 -8.99
N LEU A 150 -21.10 -19.43 -8.09
CA LEU A 150 -21.91 -18.39 -7.43
C LEU A 150 -21.02 -17.59 -6.48
N PHE A 151 -20.82 -16.31 -6.79
CA PHE A 151 -20.12 -15.37 -5.93
C PHE A 151 -21.15 -14.55 -5.15
N LYS A 152 -21.03 -14.53 -3.81
CA LYS A 152 -21.88 -13.71 -2.93
C LYS A 152 -21.00 -12.89 -2.00
N LYS A 153 -21.12 -11.57 -2.11
CA LYS A 153 -20.43 -10.62 -1.25
C LYS A 153 -21.25 -10.33 0.02
N ILE A 154 -20.60 -10.30 1.17
CA ILE A 154 -21.16 -9.89 2.46
C ILE A 154 -20.16 -8.92 3.08
N GLU A 155 -20.65 -7.79 3.61
CA GLU A 155 -19.84 -6.78 4.31
C GLU A 155 -20.26 -6.71 5.77
N LEU A 156 -19.28 -6.61 6.68
CA LEU A 156 -19.49 -6.48 8.11
C LEU A 156 -19.02 -5.08 8.54
N ASN A 157 -19.97 -4.23 8.92
CA ASN A 157 -19.69 -2.83 9.28
C ASN A 157 -19.91 -2.54 10.78
N GLU A 158 -20.61 -3.42 11.51
CA GLU A 158 -20.87 -3.24 12.93
C GLU A 158 -19.65 -3.64 13.77
N SER A 159 -19.15 -2.71 14.58
CA SER A 159 -18.02 -2.96 15.47
C SER A 159 -18.46 -3.70 16.73
N ILE A 160 -17.62 -4.65 17.19
CA ILE A 160 -17.90 -5.45 18.40
C ILE A 160 -17.29 -4.85 19.68
N ARG A 161 -16.36 -3.89 19.55
CA ARG A 161 -15.57 -3.34 20.66
C ARG A 161 -16.13 -2.01 21.19
N TYR A 162 -16.78 -1.25 20.32
CA TYR A 162 -17.30 0.09 20.60
C TYR A 162 -18.65 0.25 19.88
N ALA A 163 -19.35 1.34 20.15
CA ALA A 163 -20.64 1.61 19.53
C ALA A 163 -20.48 2.10 18.10
N SER A 164 -21.46 1.81 17.24
CA SER A 164 -21.52 2.36 15.88
C SER A 164 -21.59 3.89 15.92
N GLY A 165 -20.75 4.56 15.12
CA GLY A 165 -20.71 6.02 15.02
C GLY A 165 -19.90 6.71 16.13
N ASP A 166 -18.82 6.07 16.60
CA ASP A 166 -17.92 6.66 17.58
C ASP A 166 -17.23 7.91 16.98
N PRO A 167 -17.35 9.10 17.60
CA PRO A 167 -16.70 10.31 17.10
C PRO A 167 -15.17 10.22 17.09
N ILE A 168 -14.58 9.44 17.99
CA ILE A 168 -13.12 9.24 18.05
C ILE A 168 -12.67 8.38 16.87
N GLU A 169 -13.43 7.34 16.53
CA GLU A 169 -13.16 6.54 15.33
C GLU A 169 -13.27 7.38 14.06
N THR A 170 -14.29 8.24 13.97
CA THR A 170 -14.49 9.12 12.82
C THR A 170 -13.34 10.10 12.67
N TRP A 171 -12.94 10.76 13.76
CA TRP A 171 -11.78 11.65 13.79
C TRP A 171 -10.48 10.92 13.41
N LEU A 172 -10.25 9.72 13.94
CA LEU A 172 -9.06 8.93 13.63
C LEU A 172 -9.02 8.52 12.15
N ASN A 173 -10.16 8.12 11.59
CA ASN A 173 -10.28 7.75 10.18
C ASN A 173 -10.09 8.95 9.26
N GLU A 174 -10.58 10.13 9.64
CA GLU A 174 -10.34 11.38 8.92
C GLU A 174 -8.85 11.76 8.96
N LEU A 175 -8.25 11.80 10.16
CA LEU A 175 -6.85 12.17 10.37
C LEU A 175 -5.86 11.25 9.63
N LEU A 176 -6.07 9.93 9.72
CA LEU A 176 -5.21 8.95 9.06
C LEU A 176 -5.63 8.68 7.61
N CYS A 177 -6.64 9.39 7.11
CA CYS A 177 -7.19 9.21 5.77
C CYS A 177 -7.48 7.74 5.46
N LEU A 178 -8.17 7.02 6.36
CA LEU A 178 -8.46 5.58 6.18
C LEU A 178 -9.73 5.34 5.36
N ASP A 179 -10.70 6.27 5.41
CA ASP A 179 -11.95 6.16 4.66
C ASP A 179 -11.81 6.74 3.24
N LEU A 180 -11.07 6.02 2.40
CA LEU A 180 -10.70 6.47 1.05
C LEU A 180 -11.69 6.00 -0.03
N ALA A 181 -12.78 5.36 0.38
CA ALA A 181 -13.79 4.77 -0.47
C ALA A 181 -14.47 5.79 -1.38
N ASN A 182 -14.77 6.95 -0.81
CA ASN A 182 -15.62 7.98 -1.38
C ASN A 182 -14.80 9.16 -1.91
N SER A 183 -13.49 9.19 -1.64
CA SER A 183 -12.62 10.31 -1.99
C SER A 183 -11.94 10.17 -3.35
N ILE A 184 -12.15 9.06 -4.08
CA ILE A 184 -11.75 8.95 -5.49
C ILE A 184 -12.89 9.50 -6.37
N PRO A 185 -12.77 10.71 -6.93
CA PRO A 185 -13.81 11.24 -7.80
C PRO A 185 -13.92 10.40 -9.07
N ASN A 186 -15.15 10.11 -9.52
CA ASN A 186 -15.36 9.47 -10.81
C ASN A 186 -15.11 10.48 -11.94
N ILE A 187 -13.88 10.49 -12.45
CA ILE A 187 -13.48 11.36 -13.55
C ILE A 187 -14.23 10.93 -14.82
N SER A 188 -15.23 11.72 -15.21
CA SER A 188 -16.12 11.42 -16.34
C SER A 188 -15.50 11.78 -17.70
N ARG A 189 -14.51 12.69 -17.73
CA ARG A 189 -13.76 13.06 -18.94
C ARG A 189 -12.28 13.16 -18.62
N LEU A 190 -11.51 12.31 -19.28
CA LEU A 190 -10.07 12.24 -19.12
C LEU A 190 -9.40 13.08 -20.23
N PRO A 191 -8.66 14.16 -19.89
CA PRO A 191 -7.99 15.03 -20.87
C PRO A 191 -6.81 14.31 -21.53
N HIS A 192 -6.41 14.69 -22.75
CA HIS A 192 -5.22 14.08 -23.37
C HIS A 192 -3.97 14.29 -22.49
N PRO A 193 -3.08 13.29 -22.31
CA PRO A 193 -1.92 13.40 -21.41
C PRO A 193 -0.97 14.56 -21.70
N GLU A 194 -0.96 15.09 -22.92
CA GLU A 194 -0.14 16.24 -23.32
C GLU A 194 -0.65 17.58 -22.77
N HIS A 195 -1.94 17.68 -22.43
CA HIS A 195 -2.52 18.87 -21.82
C HIS A 195 -2.43 18.85 -20.29
N CYS A 196 -1.86 17.79 -19.72
CA CYS A 196 -1.71 17.65 -18.27
C CYS A 196 -0.38 18.26 -17.85
N GLN A 197 -0.40 19.01 -16.75
CA GLN A 197 0.78 19.62 -16.17
C GLN A 197 1.12 18.96 -14.83
N LEU A 198 2.41 18.89 -14.54
CA LEU A 198 2.93 18.36 -13.29
C LEU A 198 3.18 19.55 -12.35
N TYR A 199 2.69 19.45 -11.12
CA TYR A 199 2.83 20.48 -10.08
C TYR A 199 3.61 19.91 -8.91
N TYR A 200 4.39 20.78 -8.27
CA TYR A 200 5.02 20.48 -6.98
C TYR A 200 4.03 20.80 -5.85
N VAL A 201 3.86 19.86 -4.92
CA VAL A 201 2.99 20.05 -3.75
C VAL A 201 3.82 20.52 -2.58
N ASN A 202 3.47 21.68 -2.02
CA ASN A 202 4.09 22.15 -0.79
C ASN A 202 3.52 21.36 0.40
N ARG A 203 4.42 20.74 1.17
CA ARG A 203 4.06 19.87 2.29
C ARG A 203 3.51 20.63 3.49
N ASP A 204 4.08 21.78 3.81
CA ASP A 204 3.69 22.55 5.00
C ASP A 204 2.24 23.04 4.88
N THR A 205 1.81 23.31 3.65
CA THR A 205 0.47 23.78 3.32
C THR A 205 -0.50 22.61 3.15
N LEU A 206 -0.02 21.47 2.65
CA LEU A 206 -0.75 20.21 2.60
C LEU A 206 -1.14 19.73 4.00
N PHE A 207 -0.20 19.75 4.96
CA PHE A 207 -0.40 19.32 6.35
C PHE A 207 -0.85 20.45 7.30
N SER A 208 -1.35 21.57 6.76
CA SER A 208 -1.82 22.71 7.56
C SER A 208 -3.20 22.53 8.21
N TYR A 209 -3.86 21.39 7.95
CA TYR A 209 -5.23 21.08 8.38
C TYR A 209 -6.28 22.11 7.91
N HIS A 210 -6.04 22.75 6.77
CA HIS A 210 -7.05 23.55 6.08
C HIS A 210 -8.06 22.65 5.37
N LYS A 211 -9.34 23.02 5.34
CA LYS A 211 -10.44 22.19 4.79
C LYS A 211 -10.17 21.72 3.35
N GLU A 212 -9.65 22.60 2.50
CA GLU A 212 -9.35 22.25 1.10
C GLU A 212 -8.09 21.39 0.97
N SER A 213 -7.06 21.65 1.79
CA SER A 213 -5.85 20.84 1.86
C SER A 213 -6.15 19.43 2.34
N GLU A 214 -7.08 19.26 3.29
CA GLU A 214 -7.48 17.97 3.83
C GLU A 214 -8.23 17.15 2.76
N VAL A 215 -9.17 17.76 2.02
CA VAL A 215 -9.83 17.08 0.89
C VAL A 215 -8.81 16.71 -0.19
N PHE A 216 -7.82 17.57 -0.46
CA PHE A 216 -6.76 17.27 -1.41
C PHE A 216 -5.85 16.12 -0.93
N LEU A 217 -5.46 16.11 0.34
CA LEU A 217 -4.68 15.04 0.98
C LEU A 217 -5.43 13.72 0.94
N GLN A 218 -6.73 13.71 1.27
CA GLN A 218 -7.58 12.53 1.19
C GLN A 218 -7.67 11.98 -0.24
N ARG A 219 -7.83 12.84 -1.26
CA ARG A 219 -7.82 12.42 -2.68
C ARG A 219 -6.47 11.82 -3.07
N MET A 220 -5.37 12.45 -2.66
CA MET A 220 -4.02 11.98 -2.92
C MET A 220 -3.75 10.63 -2.25
N MET A 221 -4.14 10.47 -0.98
CA MET A 221 -3.95 9.22 -0.25
C MET A 221 -4.85 8.10 -0.79
N ALA A 222 -6.06 8.43 -1.24
CA ALA A 222 -6.94 7.50 -1.95
C ALA A 222 -6.28 6.90 -3.19
N LEU A 223 -5.56 7.72 -3.95
CA LEU A 223 -4.82 7.25 -5.11
C LEU A 223 -3.65 6.33 -4.74
N TYR A 224 -2.92 6.64 -3.66
CA TYR A 224 -1.86 5.75 -3.16
C TYR A 224 -2.43 4.39 -2.75
N VAL A 225 -3.53 4.38 -1.99
CA VAL A 225 -4.17 3.12 -1.57
C VAL A 225 -4.76 2.35 -2.75
N ALA A 226 -5.27 3.04 -3.76
CA ALA A 226 -5.78 2.42 -4.97
C ALA A 226 -4.67 1.79 -5.85
N SER A 227 -3.46 2.35 -5.83
CA SER A 227 -2.37 1.93 -6.73
C SER A 227 -1.42 0.90 -6.12
N HIS A 228 -1.19 0.96 -4.81
CA HIS A 228 -0.21 0.13 -4.13
C HIS A 228 -0.83 -1.09 -3.45
N TYR A 229 -0.06 -2.19 -3.41
CA TYR A 229 -0.49 -3.47 -2.84
C TYR A 229 -0.59 -3.44 -1.31
N LYS A 230 0.37 -2.77 -0.66
CA LYS A 230 0.47 -2.63 0.80
C LYS A 230 0.78 -1.18 1.13
N ASN A 231 -0.02 -0.59 2.01
CA ASN A 231 0.22 0.72 2.56
C ASN A 231 0.21 0.60 4.08
N SER A 232 1.01 1.42 4.73
CA SER A 232 0.98 1.56 6.18
C SER A 232 0.62 3.01 6.52
N PRO A 233 -0.17 3.27 7.57
CA PRO A 233 -0.40 4.62 8.06
C PRO A 233 0.90 5.38 8.37
N ASN A 234 1.97 4.66 8.71
CA ASN A 234 3.30 5.23 8.92
C ASN A 234 3.88 5.90 7.67
N ASP A 235 3.37 5.58 6.48
CA ASP A 235 3.77 6.24 5.23
C ASP A 235 3.38 7.72 5.24
N LEU A 236 2.23 8.07 5.81
CA LEU A 236 1.78 9.45 5.95
C LEU A 236 2.70 10.23 6.88
N GLN A 237 3.09 9.60 8.00
CA GLN A 237 4.06 10.16 8.92
C GLN A 237 5.42 10.37 8.24
N LEU A 238 5.91 9.39 7.48
CA LEU A 238 7.16 9.50 6.74
C LEU A 238 7.12 10.66 5.73
N MET A 239 6.00 10.85 5.04
CA MET A 239 5.80 11.95 4.09
C MET A 239 5.78 13.32 4.76
N ALA A 240 5.23 13.41 5.98
CA ALA A 240 5.17 14.66 6.74
C ALA A 240 6.53 15.03 7.34
N ASP A 241 7.22 14.06 7.93
CA ASP A 241 8.43 14.27 8.74
C ASP A 241 9.69 14.42 7.89
N ALA A 242 9.92 13.51 6.93
CA ALA A 242 11.24 13.41 6.29
C ALA A 242 11.43 14.49 5.19
N PRO A 243 12.33 15.48 5.36
CA PRO A 243 12.48 16.63 4.46
C PRO A 243 12.89 16.27 3.04
N ALA A 244 13.58 15.14 2.87
CA ALA A 244 14.01 14.64 1.56
C ALA A 244 12.85 14.14 0.67
N HIS A 245 11.63 14.02 1.21
CA HIS A 245 10.46 13.62 0.42
C HIS A 245 9.81 14.80 -0.27
N HIS A 246 9.70 14.69 -1.60
CA HIS A 246 9.00 15.61 -2.48
C HIS A 246 7.80 14.92 -3.13
N LEU A 247 6.74 15.71 -3.32
CA LEU A 247 5.46 15.24 -3.82
C LEU A 247 5.14 16.01 -5.09
N PHE A 248 4.84 15.25 -6.15
CA PHE A 248 4.44 15.80 -7.44
C PHE A 248 3.09 15.24 -7.83
N VAL A 249 2.21 16.10 -8.36
CA VAL A 249 0.86 15.73 -8.79
C VAL A 249 0.65 16.14 -10.23
N LEU A 250 0.14 15.21 -11.03
CA LEU A 250 -0.29 15.48 -12.40
C LEU A 250 -1.76 15.85 -12.38
N LEU A 251 -2.06 17.06 -12.79
CA LEU A 251 -3.42 17.60 -12.84
C LEU A 251 -3.86 17.74 -14.30
N GLY A 252 -5.17 17.60 -14.51
CA GLY A 252 -5.79 18.00 -15.77
C GLY A 252 -5.74 19.53 -15.96
N PRO A 253 -6.05 20.05 -17.16
CA PRO A 253 -6.12 21.47 -17.39
C PRO A 253 -7.17 22.09 -16.45
N VAL A 254 -6.74 23.04 -15.64
CA VAL A 254 -7.59 23.71 -14.66
C VAL A 254 -8.33 24.85 -15.37
N ASN A 255 -9.66 24.84 -15.30
CA ASN A 255 -10.45 26.00 -15.69
C ASN A 255 -10.42 27.00 -14.53
N GLU A 256 -9.67 28.10 -14.64
CA GLU A 256 -9.58 29.13 -13.61
C GLU A 256 -10.96 29.72 -13.21
N SER A 257 -11.95 29.61 -14.11
CA SER A 257 -13.32 30.06 -13.91
C SER A 257 -14.14 29.19 -12.94
N GLU A 258 -13.75 27.93 -12.72
CA GLU A 258 -14.42 27.02 -11.80
C GLU A 258 -13.56 26.89 -10.55
N ASN A 259 -14.00 27.48 -9.44
CA ASN A 259 -13.32 27.41 -8.13
C ASN A 259 -13.47 26.01 -7.49
N GLN A 260 -13.15 24.97 -8.26
CA GLN A 260 -13.20 23.56 -7.85
C GLN A 260 -11.79 23.02 -7.71
N LEU A 261 -11.58 22.18 -6.70
CA LEU A 261 -10.33 21.46 -6.50
C LEU A 261 -10.04 20.58 -7.73
N PRO A 262 -8.87 20.72 -8.37
CA PRO A 262 -8.53 19.97 -9.56
C PRO A 262 -8.47 18.46 -9.29
N ASP A 263 -8.84 17.68 -10.29
CA ASP A 263 -8.76 16.22 -10.21
C ASP A 263 -7.31 15.75 -10.34
N ILE A 264 -6.89 14.92 -9.39
CA ILE A 264 -5.55 14.36 -9.36
C ILE A 264 -5.52 13.10 -10.24
N LEU A 265 -4.76 13.14 -11.34
CA LEU A 265 -4.67 12.04 -12.29
C LEU A 265 -3.54 11.07 -11.96
N CYS A 266 -2.41 11.61 -11.51
CA CYS A 266 -1.23 10.83 -11.11
C CYS A 266 -0.52 11.54 -9.96
N VAL A 267 0.08 10.77 -9.06
CA VAL A 267 0.88 11.25 -7.94
C VAL A 267 2.22 10.54 -7.97
N ILE A 268 3.31 11.30 -7.82
CA ILE A 268 4.68 10.78 -7.72
C ILE A 268 5.27 11.24 -6.39
N GLN A 269 5.75 10.28 -5.61
CA GLN A 269 6.58 10.53 -4.43
C GLN A 269 8.04 10.29 -4.79
N VAL A 270 8.86 11.31 -4.58
CA VAL A 270 10.31 11.25 -4.77
C VAL A 270 11.00 11.43 -3.43
N CYS A 271 12.09 10.71 -3.21
CA CYS A 271 12.98 10.88 -2.06
C CYS A 271 14.36 11.26 -2.59
N LEU A 272 14.93 12.36 -2.13
CA LEU A 272 16.33 12.70 -2.42
C LEU A 272 17.24 11.77 -1.63
N GLU A 273 18.19 11.13 -2.31
CA GLU A 273 19.12 10.18 -1.72
C GLU A 273 20.56 10.50 -2.12
N GLY A 274 21.51 10.26 -1.21
CA GLY A 274 22.94 10.40 -1.47
C GLY A 274 23.61 11.57 -0.75
N GLN A 275 24.68 12.10 -1.35
CA GLN A 275 25.63 13.03 -0.68
C GLN A 275 26.21 12.47 0.63
N ILE A 276 26.36 11.14 0.71
CA ILE A 276 26.86 10.46 1.89
C ILE A 276 28.37 10.63 1.96
N SER A 277 28.87 11.00 3.15
CA SER A 277 30.31 11.12 3.37
C SER A 277 31.01 9.78 3.15
N ARG A 278 32.15 9.79 2.45
CA ARG A 278 32.95 8.58 2.18
C ARG A 278 33.32 7.81 3.45
N LYS A 279 33.58 8.53 4.55
CA LYS A 279 33.88 7.92 5.86
C LYS A 279 32.71 7.08 6.37
N SER A 280 31.48 7.58 6.23
CA SER A 280 30.27 6.84 6.58
C SER A 280 30.07 5.62 5.67
N ALA A 281 30.31 5.77 4.38
CA ALA A 281 30.20 4.68 3.40
C ALA A 281 31.14 3.51 3.75
N ILE A 282 32.41 3.81 4.01
CA ILE A 282 33.42 2.80 4.40
C ILE A 282 33.08 2.16 5.75
N ARG A 283 32.58 2.94 6.71
CA ARG A 283 32.16 2.43 8.02
C ARG A 283 31.04 1.40 7.89
N SER A 284 29.99 1.74 7.15
CA SER A 284 28.85 0.84 6.89
C SER A 284 29.28 -0.45 6.19
N LEU A 285 30.19 -0.36 5.21
CA LEU A 285 30.76 -1.53 4.54
C LEU A 285 31.50 -2.46 5.53
N ASN A 286 32.25 -1.88 6.46
CA ASN A 286 33.00 -2.64 7.47
C ASN A 286 32.10 -3.22 8.58
N GLU A 287 31.07 -2.48 8.98
CA GLU A 287 30.13 -2.87 10.05
C GLU A 287 29.03 -3.82 9.52
N GLY A 288 28.83 -3.91 8.21
CA GLY A 288 27.78 -4.72 7.58
C GLY A 288 26.36 -4.23 7.91
N HIS A 289 26.23 -2.98 8.37
CA HIS A 289 24.96 -2.39 8.79
C HIS A 289 24.61 -1.19 7.92
N ALA A 290 23.61 -1.35 7.07
CA ALA A 290 23.05 -0.26 6.28
C ALA A 290 22.04 0.53 7.15
N PRO A 291 22.28 1.83 7.41
CA PRO A 291 21.31 2.66 8.13
C PRO A 291 20.01 2.80 7.33
N SER A 292 18.92 3.13 8.03
CA SER A 292 17.61 3.37 7.43
C SER A 292 17.63 4.64 6.56
N GLY A 293 17.29 4.50 5.28
CA GLY A 293 17.35 5.60 4.29
C GLY A 293 18.27 5.22 3.13
N ASP A 294 18.41 6.12 2.15
CA ASP A 294 19.39 6.03 1.06
C ASP A 294 19.57 4.63 0.45
N GLN A 295 18.45 3.99 0.09
CA GLN A 295 18.47 2.56 -0.25
C GLN A 295 19.36 2.26 -1.46
N ILE A 296 19.35 3.14 -2.47
CA ILE A 296 20.12 2.93 -3.70
C ILE A 296 21.63 3.06 -3.42
N PRO A 297 22.14 4.14 -2.81
CA PRO A 297 23.53 4.25 -2.40
C PRO A 297 24.06 3.05 -1.62
N TRP A 298 23.30 2.59 -0.60
CA TRP A 298 23.72 1.47 0.23
C TRP A 298 23.77 0.15 -0.54
N LYS A 299 22.75 -0.13 -1.36
CA LYS A 299 22.75 -1.34 -2.19
C LYS A 299 23.85 -1.33 -3.23
N PHE A 300 24.16 -0.17 -3.79
CA PHE A 300 25.26 -0.04 -4.74
C PHE A 300 26.62 -0.29 -4.06
N CYS A 301 26.83 0.27 -2.87
CA CYS A 301 28.04 0.05 -2.07
C CYS A 301 28.20 -1.43 -1.67
N GLU A 302 27.12 -2.09 -1.23
CA GLU A 302 27.13 -3.50 -0.83
C GLU A 302 27.46 -4.45 -1.99
N GLN A 303 26.88 -4.22 -3.18
CA GLN A 303 27.02 -5.13 -4.32
C GLN A 303 28.28 -4.88 -5.16
N PHE A 304 28.64 -3.61 -5.38
CA PHE A 304 29.77 -3.24 -6.25
C PHE A 304 31.02 -2.83 -5.47
N GLN A 305 30.95 -2.71 -4.13
CA GLN A 305 32.03 -2.24 -3.27
C GLN A 305 32.58 -0.87 -3.69
N ASP A 306 31.72 -0.04 -4.30
CA ASP A 306 32.08 1.31 -4.71
C ASP A 306 31.80 2.32 -3.59
N ASN A 307 32.80 3.15 -3.31
CA ASN A 307 32.76 4.21 -2.32
C ASN A 307 32.49 5.59 -2.94
N VAL A 308 32.49 5.69 -4.27
CA VAL A 308 32.26 6.94 -5.00
C VAL A 308 30.78 7.20 -5.21
N PHE A 309 30.03 6.17 -5.62
CA PHE A 309 28.59 6.31 -5.88
C PHE A 309 27.77 6.90 -4.71
N PRO A 310 27.97 6.51 -3.44
CA PRO A 310 27.23 7.10 -2.32
C PRO A 310 27.46 8.60 -2.12
N SER A 311 28.57 9.14 -2.62
CA SER A 311 28.84 10.59 -2.59
C SER A 311 28.06 11.37 -3.65
N LEU A 312 27.48 10.69 -4.65
CA LEU A 312 26.64 11.35 -5.66
C LEU A 312 25.27 11.70 -5.06
N SER A 313 24.73 12.84 -5.50
CA SER A 313 23.34 13.24 -5.24
C SER A 313 22.42 12.57 -6.25
N GLY A 314 21.32 11.98 -5.83
CA GLY A 314 20.30 11.46 -6.73
C GLY A 314 18.92 11.47 -6.09
N ALA A 315 17.95 10.96 -6.82
CA ALA A 315 16.59 10.84 -6.33
C ALA A 315 16.03 9.46 -6.62
N ARG A 316 15.22 8.96 -5.70
CA ARG A 316 14.47 7.72 -5.84
C ARG A 316 12.99 8.02 -5.94
N ILE A 317 12.36 7.58 -7.02
CA ILE A 317 10.91 7.50 -7.09
C ILE A 317 10.48 6.37 -6.15
N VAL A 318 9.88 6.74 -5.03
CA VAL A 318 9.39 5.81 -4.00
C VAL A 318 8.07 5.19 -4.45
N ARG A 319 7.16 6.04 -4.94
CA ARG A 319 5.80 5.64 -5.32
C ARG A 319 5.33 6.41 -6.56
N ILE A 320 4.59 5.71 -7.40
CA ILE A 320 3.81 6.29 -8.49
C ILE A 320 2.39 5.72 -8.41
N ALA A 321 1.42 6.60 -8.27
CA ALA A 321 0.01 6.24 -8.17
C ALA A 321 -0.75 6.90 -9.32
N VAL A 322 -1.49 6.11 -10.09
CA VAL A 322 -2.30 6.61 -11.22
C VAL A 322 -3.75 6.29 -10.90
N HIS A 323 -4.64 7.24 -11.22
CA HIS A 323 -6.07 7.04 -11.04
C HIS A 323 -6.54 5.73 -11.74
N PRO A 324 -7.35 4.87 -11.09
CA PRO A 324 -7.78 3.58 -11.66
C PRO A 324 -8.43 3.70 -13.05
N SER A 325 -9.29 4.70 -13.24
CA SER A 325 -9.92 4.99 -14.55
C SER A 325 -8.94 5.51 -15.61
N ALA A 326 -7.77 6.00 -15.19
CA ALA A 326 -6.73 6.55 -16.06
C ALA A 326 -5.62 5.52 -16.39
N LEU A 327 -5.76 4.27 -15.91
CA LEU A 327 -4.81 3.20 -16.19
C LEU A 327 -4.75 2.91 -17.70
N ARG A 328 -3.54 2.62 -18.20
CA ARG A 328 -3.24 2.31 -19.62
C ARG A 328 -3.44 3.46 -20.63
N LEU A 329 -3.85 4.65 -20.19
CA LEU A 329 -3.94 5.85 -21.04
C LEU A 329 -2.64 6.66 -21.12
N GLY A 330 -1.61 6.28 -20.35
CA GLY A 330 -0.27 6.86 -20.46
C GLY A 330 0.02 8.04 -19.52
N TYR A 331 -0.87 8.42 -18.60
CA TYR A 331 -0.63 9.50 -17.63
C TYR A 331 0.61 9.26 -16.75
N GLY A 332 0.81 8.04 -16.25
CA GLY A 332 2.04 7.71 -15.51
C GLY A 332 3.30 7.85 -16.37
N SER A 333 3.18 7.63 -17.69
CA SER A 333 4.29 7.86 -18.62
C SER A 333 4.55 9.35 -18.87
N ALA A 334 3.50 10.16 -18.96
CA ALA A 334 3.62 11.61 -19.07
C ALA A 334 4.27 12.20 -17.80
N ALA A 335 3.82 11.77 -16.63
CA ALA A 335 4.33 12.26 -15.35
C ALA A 335 5.83 11.95 -15.14
N VAL A 336 6.29 10.74 -15.47
CA VAL A 336 7.72 10.39 -15.40
C VAL A 336 8.57 11.17 -16.40
N LYS A 337 8.06 11.42 -17.61
CA LYS A 337 8.75 12.25 -18.61
C LYS A 337 8.90 13.69 -18.14
N LEU A 338 7.81 14.32 -17.70
CA LEU A 338 7.82 15.69 -17.17
C LEU A 338 8.75 15.81 -15.97
N LEU A 339 8.75 14.83 -15.07
CA LEU A 339 9.65 14.79 -13.93
C LEU A 339 11.12 14.64 -14.35
N SER A 340 11.41 13.85 -15.37
CA SER A 340 12.77 13.69 -15.90
C SER A 340 13.27 14.99 -16.56
N SER A 341 12.44 15.63 -17.39
CA SER A 341 12.74 16.93 -18.01
C SER A 341 12.90 18.04 -16.96
N TYR A 342 12.12 18.00 -15.88
CA TYR A 342 12.26 18.92 -14.75
C TYR A 342 13.65 18.80 -14.09
N TYR A 343 14.06 17.59 -13.71
CA TYR A 343 15.37 17.39 -13.08
C TYR A 343 16.56 17.55 -14.04
N GLN A 344 16.33 17.45 -15.35
CA GLN A 344 17.33 17.78 -16.38
C GLN A 344 17.47 19.31 -16.59
N GLY A 345 16.56 20.12 -16.05
CA GLY A 345 16.57 21.58 -16.18
C GLY A 345 15.98 22.09 -17.50
N GLU A 346 15.27 21.27 -18.27
CA GLU A 346 14.67 21.66 -19.56
C GLU A 346 13.46 22.59 -19.38
N MET A 347 12.80 22.54 -18.22
CA MET A 347 11.55 23.24 -17.92
C MET A 347 11.74 24.58 -17.21
N THR A 348 12.92 24.86 -16.65
CA THR A 348 13.17 26.09 -15.90
C THR A 348 13.69 27.20 -16.80
N VAL A 349 12.96 28.31 -16.89
CA VAL A 349 13.32 29.48 -17.72
C VAL A 349 14.39 30.37 -17.08
N PHE A 350 14.95 29.98 -15.93
CA PHE A 350 16.02 30.72 -15.25
C PHE A 350 17.37 30.59 -15.98
N LYS A 351 17.50 31.30 -17.10
CA LYS A 351 18.80 31.79 -17.56
C LYS A 351 19.28 32.84 -16.56
N ASP A 352 20.40 32.55 -15.92
CA ASP A 352 21.30 33.50 -15.26
C ASP A 352 20.63 34.55 -14.37
N ALA A 353 20.21 34.17 -13.16
CA ALA A 353 19.98 35.11 -12.07
C ALA A 353 20.36 34.47 -10.74
N GLU A 354 21.05 35.26 -9.92
CA GLU A 354 21.80 34.96 -8.69
C GLU A 354 21.14 33.97 -7.70
N GLU A 355 21.96 33.43 -6.80
CA GLU A 355 21.55 32.62 -5.65
C GLU A 355 20.58 33.47 -4.79
N VAL A 356 19.27 33.27 -4.97
CA VAL A 356 18.29 33.79 -4.02
C VAL A 356 18.33 32.84 -2.83
N GLU A 357 19.01 33.26 -1.77
CA GLU A 357 18.90 32.65 -0.45
C GLU A 357 17.41 32.50 -0.11
N GLU A 358 16.98 31.28 0.22
CA GLU A 358 15.70 31.08 0.89
C GLU A 358 15.69 31.98 2.14
N PRO A 359 14.62 32.75 2.40
CA PRO A 359 14.57 33.51 3.63
C PRO A 359 14.58 32.50 4.79
N ASP A 360 15.70 32.46 5.52
CA ASP A 360 15.81 31.83 6.82
C ASP A 360 14.73 32.45 7.72
N VAL A 361 13.57 31.83 7.76
CA VAL A 361 12.60 32.10 8.82
C VAL A 361 13.25 31.51 10.06
N THR A 362 13.77 32.37 10.92
CA THR A 362 14.28 32.04 12.26
C THR A 362 13.22 31.28 13.05
N ILE A 363 13.23 29.95 12.94
CA ILE A 363 12.33 29.01 13.63
C ILE A 363 12.74 28.82 15.11
N SER A 364 13.90 29.33 15.52
CA SER A 364 14.47 29.10 16.84
C SER A 364 13.81 29.90 17.98
N GLU A 365 13.28 31.10 17.74
CA GLU A 365 12.79 31.94 18.87
C GLU A 365 11.33 31.68 19.27
N ALA A 366 10.52 31.10 18.38
CA ALA A 366 9.10 30.79 18.66
C ALA A 366 8.90 29.38 19.24
N ALA A 367 9.81 28.43 18.94
CA ALA A 367 9.71 27.05 19.40
C ALA A 367 10.13 26.87 20.88
N GLU A 368 11.02 27.72 21.41
CA GLU A 368 11.48 27.60 22.80
C GLU A 368 10.47 28.10 23.85
N LYS A 369 9.41 28.81 23.44
CA LYS A 369 8.42 29.40 24.36
C LYS A 369 7.09 28.65 24.45
N ALA A 370 6.83 27.67 23.58
CA ALA A 370 5.60 26.89 23.62
C ALA A 370 5.86 25.58 24.37
N SER A 371 5.38 25.50 25.61
CA SER A 371 5.28 24.24 26.34
C SER A 371 4.40 23.28 25.51
N LEU A 372 4.87 22.05 25.26
CA LEU A 372 4.24 21.01 24.40
C LEU A 372 2.76 20.71 24.72
N LEU A 373 2.21 21.24 25.80
CA LEU A 373 0.84 21.05 26.28
C LEU A 373 -0.12 22.21 25.93
N GLU A 374 0.38 23.30 25.34
CA GLU A 374 -0.40 24.51 25.02
C GLU A 374 -0.32 24.92 23.54
N GLU A 375 -0.08 24.00 22.61
CA GLU A 375 -0.18 24.30 21.19
C GLU A 375 -1.64 24.45 20.75
N SER A 376 -2.11 25.69 20.64
CA SER A 376 -3.37 25.97 19.95
C SER A 376 -3.15 25.84 18.44
N ILE A 377 -3.69 24.79 17.82
CA ILE A 377 -3.68 24.59 16.37
C ILE A 377 -4.56 25.67 15.72
N LYS A 378 -3.97 26.82 15.40
CA LYS A 378 -4.58 27.84 14.53
C LYS A 378 -3.94 27.72 13.14
N PRO A 379 -4.73 27.80 12.05
CA PRO A 379 -4.18 27.82 10.71
C PRO A 379 -3.21 29.00 10.57
N ARG A 380 -1.98 28.72 10.10
CA ARG A 380 -0.90 29.72 9.98
C ARG A 380 -1.31 30.81 8.98
N ALA A 381 -1.13 32.08 9.34
CA ALA A 381 -1.72 33.22 8.63
C ALA A 381 -1.04 33.60 7.29
N ASN A 382 0.11 33.01 6.95
CA ASN A 382 0.84 33.26 5.69
C ASN A 382 1.41 31.94 5.15
N LEU A 383 0.54 31.09 4.62
CA LEU A 383 0.93 29.81 4.04
C LEU A 383 1.25 29.99 2.54
N PRO A 384 2.35 29.42 2.03
CA PRO A 384 2.63 29.40 0.60
C PRO A 384 1.50 28.68 -0.17
N PRO A 385 1.42 28.82 -1.51
CA PRO A 385 0.42 28.10 -2.28
C PRO A 385 0.61 26.58 -2.15
N LEU A 386 -0.50 25.83 -2.13
CA LEU A 386 -0.48 24.37 -2.07
C LEU A 386 0.21 23.75 -3.28
N LEU A 387 -0.07 24.31 -4.46
CA LEU A 387 0.46 23.88 -5.74
C LEU A 387 1.41 24.93 -6.27
N VAL A 388 2.62 24.50 -6.63
CA VAL A 388 3.66 25.34 -7.22
C VAL A 388 3.93 24.80 -8.63
N ASN A 389 3.95 25.69 -9.62
CA ASN A 389 4.33 25.31 -10.98
C ASN A 389 5.80 24.88 -11.00
N LEU A 390 6.12 23.88 -11.80
CA LEU A 390 7.50 23.41 -11.94
C LEU A 390 8.41 24.43 -12.62
N GLU A 391 7.84 25.36 -13.39
CA GLU A 391 8.59 26.44 -14.03
C GLU A 391 9.14 27.44 -13.00
N ASP A 392 8.39 27.64 -11.90
CA ASP A 392 8.73 28.61 -10.85
C ASP A 392 9.73 28.06 -9.82
N ARG A 393 9.90 26.73 -9.75
CA ARG A 393 10.77 26.05 -8.77
C ARG A 393 12.06 25.55 -9.40
N ARG A 394 13.21 26.00 -8.90
CA ARG A 394 14.51 25.44 -9.33
C ARG A 394 14.66 23.98 -8.86
N PRO A 395 15.02 23.03 -9.74
CA PRO A 395 15.27 21.65 -9.38
C PRO A 395 16.61 21.49 -8.65
N GLU A 396 16.67 20.50 -7.76
CA GLU A 396 17.92 20.06 -7.16
C GLU A 396 18.85 19.43 -8.21
N LYS A 397 20.17 19.60 -8.04
CA LYS A 397 21.17 18.97 -8.92
C LYS A 397 21.26 17.48 -8.61
N LEU A 398 20.78 16.65 -9.54
CA LEU A 398 20.78 15.20 -9.44
C LEU A 398 21.73 14.57 -10.48
N HIS A 399 22.43 13.52 -10.07
CA HIS A 399 23.28 12.70 -10.96
C HIS A 399 22.55 11.46 -11.46
N TYR A 400 21.59 10.94 -10.67
CA TYR A 400 20.82 9.76 -11.03
C TYR A 400 19.37 9.87 -10.56
N LEU A 401 18.49 9.20 -11.29
CA LEU A 401 17.10 8.96 -10.93
C LEU A 401 16.87 7.45 -10.88
N GLY A 402 16.42 6.95 -9.73
CA GLY A 402 16.24 5.54 -9.49
C GLY A 402 14.84 5.16 -9.06
N VAL A 403 14.52 3.87 -9.14
CA VAL A 403 13.23 3.29 -8.73
C VAL A 403 13.49 2.01 -7.94
N SER A 404 12.64 1.72 -6.96
CA SER A 404 12.63 0.45 -6.24
C SER A 404 11.21 -0.09 -6.22
N PHE A 405 11.00 -1.30 -6.73
CA PHE A 405 9.66 -1.90 -6.84
C PHE A 405 9.72 -3.42 -6.85
N GLY A 406 8.60 -4.06 -6.46
CA GLY A 406 8.44 -5.51 -6.60
C GLY A 406 8.36 -5.90 -8.08
N LEU A 407 9.28 -6.75 -8.53
CA LEU A 407 9.43 -7.09 -9.95
C LEU A 407 8.18 -7.80 -10.51
N THR A 408 7.42 -7.10 -11.34
CA THR A 408 6.36 -7.66 -12.17
C THR A 408 6.61 -7.35 -13.63
N GLN A 409 6.07 -8.16 -14.55
CA GLN A 409 6.27 -7.95 -15.99
C GLN A 409 5.72 -6.60 -16.47
N GLU A 410 4.59 -6.16 -15.91
CA GLU A 410 3.97 -4.87 -16.25
C GLU A 410 4.84 -3.69 -15.84
N LEU A 411 5.31 -3.67 -14.58
CA LEU A 411 6.18 -2.60 -14.08
C LEU A 411 7.55 -2.61 -14.76
N PHE A 412 8.13 -3.79 -15.01
CA PHE A 412 9.40 -3.90 -15.73
C PHE A 412 9.32 -3.30 -17.15
N ARG A 413 8.24 -3.61 -17.89
CA ARG A 413 8.00 -3.03 -19.22
C ARG A 413 7.79 -1.52 -19.15
N PHE A 414 7.06 -1.04 -18.14
CA PHE A 414 6.83 0.39 -17.92
C PHE A 414 8.15 1.14 -17.73
N TRP A 415 9.01 0.69 -16.82
CA TRP A 415 10.29 1.36 -16.54
C TRP A 415 11.28 1.24 -17.70
N ARG A 416 11.33 0.09 -18.38
CA ARG A 416 12.18 -0.08 -19.57
C ARG A 416 11.79 0.87 -20.71
N LYS A 417 10.50 1.18 -20.87
CA LYS A 417 10.02 2.16 -21.86
C LYS A 417 10.54 3.58 -21.59
N HIS A 418 10.86 3.90 -20.34
CA HIS A 418 11.39 5.19 -19.89
C HIS A 418 12.91 5.18 -19.69
N SER A 419 13.61 4.23 -20.32
CA SER A 419 15.08 4.14 -20.28
C SER A 419 15.67 3.91 -18.88
N PHE A 420 14.91 3.31 -17.95
CA PHE A 420 15.46 2.83 -16.69
C PHE A 420 16.11 1.47 -16.87
N TYR A 421 17.30 1.29 -16.29
CA TYR A 421 18.08 0.06 -16.38
C TYR A 421 18.14 -0.64 -15.01
N PRO A 422 17.93 -1.97 -14.96
CA PRO A 422 18.07 -2.72 -13.72
C PRO A 422 19.55 -2.87 -13.36
N PHE A 423 19.91 -2.59 -12.11
CA PHE A 423 21.27 -2.84 -11.60
C PHE A 423 21.30 -3.97 -10.55
N TYR A 424 20.20 -4.21 -9.84
CA TYR A 424 20.11 -5.23 -8.80
C TYR A 424 18.71 -5.83 -8.74
N VAL A 425 18.64 -7.15 -8.53
CA VAL A 425 17.40 -7.89 -8.27
C VAL A 425 17.65 -8.79 -7.06
N GLY A 426 16.85 -8.62 -6.01
CA GLY A 426 16.96 -9.46 -4.82
C GLY A 426 16.63 -10.92 -5.12
N GLN A 427 17.47 -11.84 -4.62
CA GLN A 427 17.28 -13.28 -4.82
C GLN A 427 16.16 -13.86 -3.94
N ILE A 428 15.95 -13.24 -2.77
CA ILE A 428 14.93 -13.66 -1.83
C ILE A 428 13.63 -12.94 -2.21
N PRO A 429 12.57 -13.66 -2.61
CA PRO A 429 11.28 -13.04 -2.78
C PRO A 429 10.85 -12.51 -1.42
N VAL A 430 10.62 -11.20 -1.34
CA VAL A 430 10.03 -10.61 -0.14
C VAL A 430 8.67 -11.27 0.04
N MET A 431 8.51 -12.07 1.10
CA MET A 431 7.19 -12.53 1.53
C MET A 431 6.41 -11.28 1.90
N ILE A 432 5.39 -10.96 1.10
CA ILE A 432 4.59 -9.74 1.24
C ILE A 432 3.66 -9.85 2.45
#